data_AF-A0A3D3SXM8-F1
#
_entry.id   AF-A0A3D3SXM8-F1
#
_cell.length_a   1.000
_cell.length_b   1.000
_cell.length_c   1.000
_cell.angle_alpha   90.00
_cell.angle_beta   90.00
_cell.angle_gamma   90.00
#
_symmetry.space_group_name_H-M   'P 1'
#
loop_
_entity.id
_entity.type
_entity.pdbx_description
1 polymer ?
#
loop_
_entity_poly.entity_id
_entity_poly.type
_entity_poly.pdbx_seq_one_letter_code
_entity_poly.pdbx_strand_id
1 'polypeptide(L)' 'APLSVSQALRQAGLVSSGSEAVRSIEQGGVRLNGERVADRMLELSAGQYVLQVGKRRFARIELKEPLS' A
#
# COMPACT_ATOMS: atom_id res chain seq x y z
N ALA A 1 11.45 -9.65 -4.94
CA ALA A 1 11.87 -8.27 -4.62
C ALA A 1 10.86 -7.68 -3.64
N PRO A 2 11.29 -6.82 -2.70
CA PRO A 2 10.35 -6.11 -1.83
C PRO A 2 9.40 -5.24 -2.68
N LEU A 3 8.15 -5.07 -2.22
CA LEU A 3 7.13 -4.30 -2.92
C LEU A 3 6.86 -3.01 -2.16
N SER A 4 7.09 -1.86 -2.79
CA SER A 4 6.79 -0.57 -2.16
C SER A 4 5.29 -0.43 -1.89
N VAL A 5 4.94 0.29 -0.81
CA VAL A 5 3.55 0.57 -0.45
C VAL A 5 2.79 1.26 -1.59
N SER A 6 3.46 2.13 -2.35
CA SER A 6 2.86 2.81 -3.51
C SER A 6 2.46 1.84 -4.63
N GLN A 7 3.30 0.84 -4.91
CA GLN A 7 3.01 -0.20 -5.90
C GLN A 7 1.93 -1.15 -5.37
N ALA A 8 1.98 -1.52 -4.09
CA ALA A 8 0.97 -2.36 -3.46
C ALA A 8 -0.43 -1.74 -3.56
N LEU A 9 -0.56 -0.43 -3.28
CA LEU A 9 -1.82 0.31 -3.42
C LEU A 9 -2.37 0.28 -4.85
N ARG A 10 -1.49 0.46 -5.85
CA ARG A 10 -1.87 0.44 -7.26
C ARG A 10 -2.26 -0.97 -7.71
N GLN A 11 -1.48 -1.98 -7.36
CA GLN A 11 -1.77 -3.38 -7.71
C GLN A 11 -3.05 -3.88 -7.04
N ALA A 12 -3.37 -3.38 -5.83
CA ALA A 12 -4.63 -3.64 -5.14
C ALA A 12 -5.83 -2.86 -5.71
N GLY A 13 -5.64 -2.02 -6.74
CA GLY A 13 -6.71 -1.23 -7.35
C GLY A 13 -7.26 -0.10 -6.48
N LEU A 14 -6.56 0.29 -5.42
CA LEU A 14 -7.00 1.34 -4.49
C LEU A 14 -6.71 2.76 -5.00
N VAL A 15 -5.80 2.87 -5.96
CA VAL A 15 -5.38 4.09 -6.66
C VAL A 15 -5.12 3.77 -8.13
N SER A 16 -5.29 4.77 -8.99
CA SER A 16 -5.15 4.64 -10.44
C SER A 16 -3.70 4.75 -10.92
N SER A 17 -2.81 5.36 -10.11
CA SER A 17 -1.41 5.59 -10.46
C SER A 17 -0.49 5.66 -9.23
N GLY A 18 0.83 5.54 -9.45
CA GLY A 18 1.84 5.72 -8.40
C GLY A 18 1.85 7.14 -7.82
N SER A 19 1.67 8.18 -8.65
CA SER A 19 1.58 9.56 -8.19
C SER A 19 0.36 9.83 -7.32
N GLU A 20 -0.78 9.19 -7.61
CA GLU A 20 -1.96 9.22 -6.74
C GLU A 20 -1.69 8.53 -5.40
N ALA A 21 -0.97 7.40 -5.41
CA ALA A 21 -0.54 6.70 -4.20
C ALA A 21 0.31 7.63 -3.31
N VAL A 22 1.34 8.26 -3.88
CA VAL A 22 2.25 9.16 -3.15
C VAL A 22 1.49 10.33 -2.54
N ARG A 23 0.65 11.04 -3.32
CA ARG A 23 -0.17 12.13 -2.78
C ARG A 23 -1.09 11.67 -1.65
N SER A 24 -1.69 10.49 -1.78
CA SER A 24 -2.55 9.92 -0.74
C SER A 24 -1.76 9.64 0.54
N ILE A 25 -0.51 9.18 0.45
CA ILE A 25 0.38 8.95 1.60
C ILE A 25 0.76 10.28 2.25
N GLU A 26 1.24 11.25 1.45
CA GLU A 26 1.68 12.57 1.93
C GLU A 26 0.55 13.32 2.64
N GLN A 27 -0.67 13.24 2.11
CA GLN A 27 -1.87 13.82 2.72
C GLN A 27 -2.41 13.01 3.91
N GLY A 28 -1.83 11.84 4.21
CA GLY A 28 -2.25 10.98 5.33
C GLY A 28 -3.51 10.17 5.11
N GLY A 29 -3.93 10.02 3.85
CA GLY A 29 -5.07 9.21 3.47
C GLY A 29 -4.80 7.71 3.44
N VAL A 30 -3.55 7.25 3.57
CA VAL A 30 -3.20 5.82 3.51
C VAL A 30 -2.99 5.23 4.89
N ARG A 31 -3.56 4.05 5.11
CA ARG A 31 -3.30 3.20 6.27
C ARG A 31 -2.89 1.79 5.87
N LEU A 32 -2.01 1.20 6.66
CA LEU A 32 -1.57 -0.19 6.60
C LEU A 32 -1.92 -0.84 7.93
N ASN A 33 -2.74 -1.89 7.93
CA ASN A 33 -3.19 -2.58 9.15
C ASN A 33 -3.79 -1.65 10.22
N GLY A 34 -4.43 -0.55 9.78
CA GLY A 34 -5.04 0.45 10.67
C GLY A 34 -4.13 1.61 11.06
N GLU A 35 -2.82 1.51 10.82
CA GLU A 35 -1.83 2.55 11.12
C GLU A 35 -1.59 3.47 9.92
N ARG A 36 -1.43 4.77 10.17
CA ARG A 36 -1.15 5.75 9.10
C ARG A 36 0.23 5.50 8.51
N VAL A 37 0.30 5.36 7.20
CA VAL A 37 1.58 5.32 6.47
C VAL A 37 2.08 6.75 6.29
N ALA A 38 3.28 7.04 6.81
CA ALA A 38 3.94 8.34 6.65
C ALA A 38 5.10 8.30 5.65
N ASP A 39 5.73 7.14 5.46
CA ASP A 39 6.82 6.95 4.52
C ASP A 39 6.30 6.40 3.18
N ARG A 40 6.48 7.18 2.11
CA ARG A 40 6.11 6.79 0.73
C ARG A 40 7.04 5.73 0.13
N MET A 41 8.23 5.57 0.70
CA MET A 41 9.24 4.59 0.30
C MET A 41 9.19 3.31 1.15
N LEU A 42 8.17 3.16 2.01
CA LEU A 42 7.98 1.96 2.81
C LEU A 42 7.92 0.72 1.90
N GLU A 43 8.82 -0.21 2.14
CA GLU A 43 8.89 -1.51 1.47
C GLU A 43 8.12 -2.56 2.29
N LEU A 44 7.26 -3.32 1.62
CA LEU A 44 6.51 -4.41 2.24
C LEU A 44 7.24 -5.74 2.00
N SER A 45 7.44 -6.48 3.09
CA SER A 45 7.95 -7.84 3.07
C SER A 45 6.82 -8.83 2.71
N ALA A 46 7.16 -10.12 2.58
CA ALA A 46 6.15 -11.15 2.47
C ALA A 46 5.25 -11.17 3.72
N GLY A 47 3.96 -11.39 3.51
CA GLY A 47 2.96 -11.35 4.58
C GLY A 47 1.59 -10.88 4.12
N GLN A 48 0.68 -10.77 5.07
CA GLN A 48 -0.69 -10.31 4.84
C GLN A 48 -0.87 -8.88 5.35
N TYR A 49 -1.50 -8.05 4.52
CA TYR A 49 -1.71 -6.65 4.81
C TYR A 49 -3.13 -6.21 4.48
N VAL A 50 -3.68 -5.32 5.30
CA VAL A 50 -4.89 -4.56 4.99
C VAL A 50 -4.47 -3.15 4.61
N LEU A 51 -4.63 -2.83 3.33
CA LEU A 51 -4.41 -1.50 2.77
C LEU A 51 -5.71 -0.71 2.81
N GLN A 52 -5.63 0.56 3.16
CA GLN A 52 -6.76 1.48 3.14
C GLN A 52 -6.35 2.81 2.54
N VAL A 53 -7.20 3.39 1.69
CA VAL A 53 -7.08 4.75 1.15
C VAL A 53 -8.37 5.53 1.41
N GLY A 54 -8.26 6.60 2.17
CA GLY A 54 -9.40 7.39 2.64
C GLY A 54 -10.34 6.56 3.51
N LYS A 55 -11.64 6.91 3.53
CA LYS A 55 -12.65 6.22 4.36
C LYS A 55 -13.35 5.04 3.68
N ARG A 56 -13.24 4.92 2.34
CA ARG A 56 -14.11 4.04 1.54
C ARG A 56 -13.38 2.96 0.74
N ARG A 57 -12.06 3.10 0.51
CA ARG A 57 -11.30 2.16 -0.30
C ARG A 57 -10.38 1.34 0.60
N PHE A 58 -10.52 0.03 0.57
CA PHE A 58 -9.68 -0.90 1.32
C PHE A 58 -9.51 -2.21 0.56
N ALA A 59 -8.36 -2.84 0.72
CA ALA A 59 -8.06 -4.13 0.13
C ALA A 59 -7.22 -4.95 1.10
N ARG A 60 -7.47 -6.26 1.15
CA ARG A 60 -6.56 -7.20 1.79
C ARG A 60 -5.67 -7.81 0.71
N ILE A 61 -4.36 -7.79 0.93
CA ILE A 61 -3.38 -8.38 0.03
C ILE A 61 -2.53 -9.41 0.77
N GLU A 62 -2.00 -10.36 0.02
CA GLU A 62 -1.00 -11.31 0.46
C GLU A 62 0.21 -11.20 -0.46
N LEU A 63 1.35 -10.82 0.11
CA LEU A 63 2.63 -10.79 -0.57
C LEU A 63 3.34 -12.11 -0.30
N LYS A 64 3.59 -12.87 -1.35
CA LYS A 64 4.35 -14.12 -1.28
C LYS A 64 5.84 -13.82 -1.43
N GLU A 65 6.67 -14.60 -0.74
CA GLU A 65 8.10 -14.58 -1.04
C GLU A 65 8.31 -14.96 -2.52
N PRO A 66 9.24 -14.30 -3.23
CA PRO A 66 9.63 -14.75 -4.55
C PRO A 66 10.19 -16.17 -4.39
N LEU A 67 9.52 -17.16 -5.00
CA LEU A 67 10.11 -18.49 -5.16
C LEU A 67 11.45 -18.30 -5.90
N SER A 68 12.52 -18.80 -5.30
CA SER A 68 13.89 -18.72 -5.86
C SER A 68 13.99 -19.42 -7.21
#